data_AF-L0A6R7-F1
#
_entry.id   AF-L0A6R7-F1
#
_cell.length_a   1.000
_cell.length_b   1.000
_cell.length_c   1.000
_cell.angle_alpha   90.00
_cell.angle_beta   90.00
_cell.angle_gamma   90.00
#
_symmetry.space_group_name_H-M   'P 1'
#
loop_
_entity.id
_entity.type
_entity.pdbx_description
1 polymer ?
#
loop_
_entity_poly.entity_id
_entity_poly.type
_entity_poly.pdbx_seq_one_letter_code
_entity_poly.pdbx_strand_id
1 'polypeptide(L)'
;MSLSTLAGFTHLTDITYAQRGVLALILALGGAATHKQLAEAGKNKAEAVKHLTKQLKKLGYLDNPRQRDANNRFLASPYVLTDKAKCLTGEG
;
A
#
# COMPACT_ATOMS: atom_id res chain seq x y z
N MET A 1 35.78 -20.84 5.97
CA MET A 1 34.91 -19.80 6.59
C MET A 1 33.64 -19.71 5.76
N SER A 2 32.49 -19.85 6.41
CA SER A 2 31.21 -20.31 5.84
C SER A 2 30.37 -19.20 5.21
N LEU A 3 29.66 -19.53 4.11
CA LEU A 3 28.70 -18.75 3.31
C LEU A 3 27.43 -18.27 4.08
N SER A 4 27.50 -18.14 5.40
CA SER A 4 26.34 -18.00 6.29
C SER A 4 25.78 -16.57 6.40
N THR A 5 26.41 -15.56 5.79
CA THR A 5 26.04 -14.13 5.97
C THR A 5 25.03 -13.59 4.96
N LEU A 6 24.36 -14.43 4.16
CA LEU A 6 23.35 -13.97 3.20
C LEU A 6 21.91 -14.05 3.76
N ALA A 7 21.67 -14.92 4.74
CA ALA A 7 20.34 -15.20 5.27
C ALA A 7 19.80 -14.12 6.24
N GLY A 8 20.59 -13.10 6.56
CA GLY A 8 20.19 -11.97 7.41
C GLY A 8 19.42 -10.86 6.68
N PHE A 9 19.40 -10.86 5.34
CA PHE A 9 18.78 -9.79 4.54
C PHE A 9 17.32 -10.06 4.12
N THR A 10 16.78 -11.23 4.44
CA THR A 10 15.44 -11.65 3.99
C THR A 10 14.29 -11.23 4.90
N HIS A 11 14.56 -10.69 6.09
CA HIS A 11 13.52 -10.18 7.01
C HIS A 11 13.01 -8.75 6.67
N LEU A 12 13.53 -8.12 5.61
CA LEU A 12 13.08 -6.78 5.16
C LEU A 12 12.11 -6.83 3.96
N THR A 13 11.74 -8.03 3.47
CA THR A 13 10.88 -8.20 2.29
C THR A 13 9.56 -8.90 2.61
N ASP A 14 8.86 -8.50 3.67
CA ASP A 14 7.50 -9.00 4.00
C ASP A 14 6.39 -8.53 3.03
N ILE A 15 6.77 -7.92 1.90
CA ILE A 15 5.84 -7.43 0.89
C ILE A 15 6.17 -8.00 -0.49
N THR A 16 5.16 -8.58 -1.12
CA THR A 16 5.28 -9.16 -2.47
C THR A 16 5.50 -8.08 -3.52
N TYR A 17 6.01 -8.45 -4.70
CA TYR A 17 6.14 -7.52 -5.84
C TYR A 17 4.81 -6.82 -6.18
N ALA A 18 3.69 -7.54 -6.09
CA ALA A 18 2.37 -6.96 -6.31
C ALA A 18 2.00 -5.92 -5.23
N GLN A 19 2.34 -6.18 -3.96
CA GLN A 19 2.10 -5.26 -2.85
C GLN A 19 2.99 -4.01 -2.97
N ARG A 20 4.27 -4.17 -3.35
CA ARG A 20 5.16 -3.05 -3.68
C ARG A 20 4.62 -2.21 -4.83
N GLY A 21 4.09 -2.85 -5.88
CA GLY A 21 3.45 -2.16 -6.99
C GLY A 21 2.26 -1.31 -6.56
N VAL A 22 1.41 -1.83 -5.65
CA VAL A 22 0.30 -1.06 -5.10
C VAL A 22 0.79 0.14 -4.27
N LEU A 23 1.81 -0.04 -3.43
CA LEU A 23 2.39 1.07 -2.66
C LEU A 23 2.98 2.14 -3.58
N ALA A 24 3.72 1.75 -4.63
CA ALA A 24 4.28 2.66 -5.62
C ALA A 24 3.19 3.42 -6.40
N LEU A 25 2.07 2.76 -6.73
CA LEU A 25 0.93 3.42 -7.36
C LEU A 25 0.27 4.46 -6.44
N ILE A 26 0.12 4.15 -5.15
CA ILE A 26 -0.42 5.12 -4.18
C ILE A 26 0.53 6.31 -4.03
N LEU A 27 1.85 6.04 -4.01
CA LEU A 27 2.89 7.07 -3.96
C LEU A 27 2.83 7.98 -5.20
N ALA A 28 2.76 7.40 -6.39
CA ALA A 28 2.66 8.15 -7.66
C ALA A 28 1.38 9.00 -7.75
N LEU A 29 0.33 8.63 -7.01
CA LEU A 29 -0.92 9.40 -6.88
C LEU A 29 -0.87 10.46 -5.76
N GLY A 30 0.30 10.72 -5.18
CA GLY A 30 0.49 11.73 -4.13
C GLY A 30 0.32 11.19 -2.70
N GLY A 31 0.54 9.88 -2.50
CA GLY A 31 0.50 9.23 -1.18
C GLY A 31 -0.90 8.88 -0.67
N ALA A 32 -1.94 9.18 -1.44
CA ALA A 32 -3.31 8.78 -1.16
C ALA A 32 -4.05 8.37 -2.44
N ALA A 33 -4.74 7.23 -2.42
CA ALA A 33 -5.49 6.76 -3.58
C ALA A 33 -6.76 6.01 -3.21
N THR A 34 -7.84 6.24 -3.95
CA THR A 34 -9.07 5.46 -3.83
C THR A 34 -8.93 4.11 -4.51
N HIS A 35 -9.80 3.16 -4.14
CA HIS A 35 -9.82 1.85 -4.76
C HIS A 35 -10.03 1.90 -6.29
N LYS A 36 -10.88 2.83 -6.75
CA LYS A 36 -11.13 3.04 -8.19
C LYS A 36 -9.86 3.49 -8.92
N GLN A 37 -9.16 4.48 -8.38
CA GLN A 37 -7.91 4.97 -8.95
C GLN A 37 -6.83 3.88 -9.00
N LEU A 38 -6.74 3.03 -7.96
CA LEU A 38 -5.79 1.92 -7.96
C LEU A 38 -6.13 0.82 -8.98
N ALA A 39 -7.41 0.50 -9.15
CA ALA A 39 -7.85 -0.45 -10.15
C ALA A 39 -7.57 0.06 -11.58
N GLU A 40 -7.82 1.34 -11.82
CA GLU A 40 -7.60 2.00 -13.10
C GLU A 40 -6.10 2.12 -13.44
N ALA A 41 -5.29 2.65 -12.51
CA ALA A 41 -3.86 2.84 -12.69
C ALA A 41 -3.10 1.51 -12.82
N GLY A 42 -3.53 0.47 -12.10
CA GLY A 42 -2.90 -0.84 -12.13
C GLY A 42 -3.31 -1.73 -13.30
N LYS A 43 -4.32 -1.35 -14.11
CA LYS A 43 -5.02 -2.23 -15.07
C LYS A 43 -5.35 -3.61 -14.49
N ASN A 44 -5.53 -3.67 -13.17
CA ASN A 44 -5.66 -4.90 -12.42
C ASN A 44 -7.14 -5.16 -12.13
N LYS A 45 -7.51 -6.45 -11.97
CA LYS A 45 -8.86 -6.80 -11.53
C LYS A 45 -9.12 -6.15 -10.17
N ALA A 46 -10.26 -5.46 -10.03
CA ALA A 46 -10.62 -4.75 -8.80
C ALA A 46 -10.51 -5.65 -7.55
N GLU A 47 -10.89 -6.93 -7.66
CA GLU A 47 -10.77 -7.92 -6.58
C GLU A 47 -9.31 -8.16 -6.15
N ALA A 48 -8.37 -8.20 -7.09
CA ALA A 48 -6.95 -8.37 -6.77
C ALA A 48 -6.42 -7.15 -5.99
N VAL A 49 -6.76 -5.94 -6.43
CA VAL A 49 -6.38 -4.70 -5.74
C VAL A 49 -6.98 -4.66 -4.33
N LYS A 50 -8.24 -5.07 -4.16
CA LYS A 50 -8.93 -5.12 -2.87
C LYS A 50 -8.26 -6.10 -1.91
N HIS A 51 -7.84 -7.27 -2.40
CA HIS A 51 -7.12 -8.25 -1.60
C HIS A 51 -5.75 -7.70 -1.15
N LEU A 52 -5.00 -7.10 -2.08
CA LEU A 52 -3.67 -6.54 -1.82
C LEU A 52 -3.72 -5.35 -0.84
N THR A 53 -4.65 -4.41 -1.01
CA THR A 53 -4.80 -3.27 -0.10
C THR A 53 -5.23 -3.72 1.30
N LYS A 54 -6.09 -4.76 1.40
CA LYS A 54 -6.47 -5.35 2.70
C LYS A 54 -5.27 -6.00 3.40
N GLN A 55 -4.39 -6.68 2.67
CA GLN A 55 -3.15 -7.24 3.22
C GLN A 55 -2.19 -6.14 3.68
N LEU A 56 -1.94 -5.13 2.83
CA LEU A 56 -1.09 -3.99 3.15
C LEU A 56 -1.59 -3.20 4.37
N LYS A 57 -2.92 -3.06 4.51
CA LYS A 57 -3.53 -2.47 5.71
C LYS A 57 -3.25 -3.30 6.96
N LYS A 58 -3.40 -4.64 6.89
CA LYS A 58 -3.07 -5.52 8.02
C LYS A 58 -1.60 -5.46 8.43
N LEU A 59 -0.70 -5.25 7.47
CA LEU A 59 0.74 -5.11 7.71
C LEU A 59 1.14 -3.71 8.24
N GLY A 60 0.18 -2.78 8.30
CA GLY A 60 0.38 -1.41 8.78
C GLY A 60 1.02 -0.48 7.76
N TYR A 61 0.98 -0.82 6.47
CA TYR A 61 1.52 0.04 5.39
C TYR A 61 0.50 1.01 4.82
N LEU A 62 -0.79 0.72 5.01
CA LEU A 62 -1.88 1.56 4.55
C LEU A 62 -2.83 1.87 5.69
N ASP A 63 -3.23 3.13 5.77
CA ASP A 63 -4.41 3.54 6.51
C ASP A 63 -5.59 3.79 5.57
N ASN A 64 -6.80 3.75 6.10
CA ASN A 64 -8.02 4.07 5.36
C ASN A 64 -8.90 4.94 6.25
N PRO A 65 -8.60 6.26 6.34
CA PRO A 65 -9.35 7.18 7.16
C PRO A 65 -10.77 7.30 6.59
N ARG A 66 -11.76 7.06 7.46
CA ARG A 66 -13.17 7.24 7.08
C ARG A 66 -13.45 8.72 6.89
N GLN A 67 -13.66 9.14 5.65
CA GLN A 67 -14.06 10.50 5.35
C GLN A 67 -15.58 10.62 5.32
N ARG A 68 -16.08 11.72 5.89
CA ARG A 68 -17.47 12.14 5.80
C ARG A 68 -17.54 13.45 5.04
N ASP A 69 -18.54 13.60 4.17
CA ASP A 69 -18.81 14.89 3.53
C ASP A 69 -19.46 15.88 4.52
N ALA A 70 -19.66 17.12 4.09
CA ALA A 70 -20.35 18.14 4.88
C ALA A 70 -21.79 17.77 5.28
N ASN A 71 -22.39 16.79 4.60
CA ASN A 71 -23.71 16.25 4.86
C ASN A 71 -23.65 14.95 5.69
N ASN A 72 -22.50 14.66 6.32
CA ASN A 72 -22.26 13.47 7.14
C ASN A 72 -22.39 12.14 6.37
N ARG A 73 -22.33 12.15 5.04
CA ARG A 73 -22.35 10.95 4.18
C ARG A 73 -20.95 10.36 4.09
N PHE A 74 -20.87 9.02 4.09
CA PHE A 74 -19.61 8.31 3.92
C PHE A 74 -19.09 8.49 2.49
N LEU A 75 -17.93 9.14 2.34
CA LEU A 75 -17.20 9.23 1.09
C LEU A 75 -16.34 7.99 0.89
N ALA A 76 -16.00 7.70 -0.37
CA ALA A 76 -15.03 6.66 -0.71
C ALA A 76 -13.71 6.97 -0.03
N SER A 77 -13.41 6.21 1.03
CA SER A 77 -12.28 6.49 1.91
C SER A 77 -10.97 6.09 1.22
N PRO A 78 -10.04 7.03 1.01
CA PRO A 78 -8.80 6.75 0.31
C PRO A 78 -7.91 5.83 1.14
N TYR A 79 -7.06 5.05 0.47
CA TYR A 79 -5.92 4.40 1.10
C TYR A 79 -4.77 5.40 1.16
N VAL A 80 -4.22 5.62 2.35
CA VAL A 80 -3.13 6.57 2.60
C VAL A 80 -1.91 5.79 3.05
N LEU A 81 -0.73 6.13 2.53
CA LEU A 81 0.52 5.53 2.97
C LEU A 81 0.83 5.93 4.41
N THR A 82 1.16 4.95 5.24
CA THR A 82 1.69 5.19 6.60
C THR A 82 3.17 5.57 6.53
N ASP A 83 3.71 6.14 7.60
CA ASP A 83 5.15 6.45 7.69
C ASP A 83 6.01 5.20 7.52
N LYS A 84 5.53 4.06 8.02
CA LYS A 84 6.17 2.74 7.81
C LYS A 84 6.29 2.38 6.33
N ALA A 85 5.29 2.71 5.51
CA ALA A 85 5.35 2.46 4.08
C ALA A 85 6.27 3.44 3.36
N LYS A 86 6.29 4.71 3.76
CA LYS A 86 7.18 5.73 3.21
C LYS A 86 8.66 5.41 3.46
N CYS A 87 8.98 4.90 4.66
CA CYS A 87 10.32 4.42 4.99
C CYS A 87 10.76 3.24 4.10
N LEU A 88 9.83 2.43 3.61
CA LEU A 88 10.14 1.32 2.68
C LEU A 88 10.27 1.75 1.23
N THR A 89 9.57 2.82 0.82
CA THR A 89 9.68 3.36 -0.54
C THR A 89 10.84 4.33 -0.70
N GLY A 90 11.55 4.69 0.38
CA GLY A 90 12.69 5.59 0.33
C GLY A 90 12.30 7.05 0.10
N GLU A 91 11.09 7.45 0.52
CA GLU A 91 10.62 8.85 0.40
C GLU A 91 11.14 9.77 1.52
N GLY A 92 12.19 9.36 2.25
CA GLY A 92 12.79 10.08 3.39
C GLY A 92 14.30 10.08 3.38
#